data_AF-D4XX37-F1
#
_entry.id   AF-D4XX37-F1
#
_cell.length_a   1.000
_cell.length_b   1.000
_cell.length_c   1.000
_cell.angle_alpha   90.00
_cell.angle_beta   90.00
_cell.angle_gamma   90.00
#
_symmetry.space_group_name_H-M   'P 1'
#
loop_
_entity.id
_entity.type
_entity.pdbx_description
1 polymer ?
#
loop_
_entity_poly.entity_id
_entity_poly.type
_entity_poly.pdbx_seq_one_letter_code
_entity_poly.pdbx_strand_id
1 'polypeptide(L)'
;MPWEKVRKLATIIANDFGLEMDDLTVIFSDKNLPKYIIKENKINKNDIKDSSEILTIYEFVEKYTNNYIPLFQRKYVWNQDAIKAFLNSLLEDCSEKKKSYLNNILLTKNGDRYNIIDGQQRTFTMVLILYTVFKKMSHKKQQVSNIFKKLFESRNCDGSIKFNWIENVREVSNYTDFEIILNKWNSDNSISNLLLVILSTLNDSKVTVEQFYKHILFDTILTTTILYNKDDDKLFANLNTLQVPLNALDLVRNYVYTLSIKNPKSSTEQANKAIKNFNSKIEKMFLKKNGEIDVIKFRLFTENLVTKLNLKMLKSYKSTNEVEVAKSFH
;
A
#
# COMPACT_ATOMS: atom_id res chain seq x y z
N MET A 1 -3.87 -10.75 27.98
CA MET A 1 -2.93 -9.67 28.38
C MET A 1 -3.46 -9.01 29.65
N PRO A 2 -2.64 -8.74 30.68
CA PRO A 2 -3.09 -8.10 31.92
C PRO A 2 -3.67 -6.70 31.66
N TRP A 3 -4.75 -6.34 32.38
CA TRP A 3 -5.51 -5.10 32.20
C TRP A 3 -4.66 -3.82 32.28
N GLU A 4 -3.65 -3.78 33.14
CA GLU A 4 -2.72 -2.65 33.24
C GLU A 4 -1.96 -2.38 31.94
N LYS A 5 -1.59 -3.43 31.21
CA LYS A 5 -0.88 -3.29 29.92
C LYS A 5 -1.83 -2.83 28.82
N VAL A 6 -3.10 -3.24 28.86
CA VAL A 6 -4.15 -2.79 27.91
C VAL A 6 -4.50 -1.32 28.16
N ARG A 7 -4.64 -0.91 29.42
CA ARG A 7 -4.88 0.49 29.82
C ARG A 7 -3.72 1.40 29.40
N LYS A 8 -2.47 0.98 29.65
CA LYS A 8 -1.28 1.73 29.24
C LYS A 8 -1.22 1.92 27.72
N LEU A 9 -1.57 0.88 26.95
CA LEU A 9 -1.70 0.93 25.49
C LEU A 9 -2.79 1.90 25.01
N ALA A 10 -3.99 1.81 25.59
CA ALA A 10 -5.11 2.67 25.24
C ALA A 10 -4.86 4.14 25.59
N THR A 11 -4.17 4.41 26.71
CA THR A 11 -3.77 5.76 27.12
C THR A 11 -2.65 6.33 26.23
N ILE A 12 -1.72 5.51 25.76
CA ILE A 12 -0.69 5.93 24.77
C ILE A 12 -1.36 6.33 23.45
N ILE A 13 -2.36 5.57 23.01
CA ILE A 13 -3.15 5.90 21.83
C ILE A 13 -3.89 7.23 22.08
N ALA A 14 -4.73 7.34 23.11
CA ALA A 14 -5.51 8.56 23.37
C ALA A 14 -4.66 9.85 23.50
N ASN A 15 -3.55 9.80 24.24
CA ASN A 15 -2.72 10.98 24.50
C ASN A 15 -1.91 11.45 23.26
N ASP A 16 -1.48 10.54 22.38
CA ASP A 16 -0.68 10.90 21.20
C ASP A 16 -1.53 11.40 20.00
N PHE A 17 -2.85 11.20 20.03
CA PHE A 17 -3.79 11.64 18.98
C PHE A 17 -4.65 12.86 19.35
N GLY A 18 -4.50 13.43 20.56
CA GLY A 18 -5.26 14.59 21.01
C GLY A 18 -6.77 14.35 21.12
N LEU A 19 -7.16 13.09 21.35
CA LEU A 19 -8.55 12.67 21.50
C LEU A 19 -8.83 12.42 22.98
N GLU A 20 -9.87 13.05 23.52
CA GLU A 20 -10.32 12.75 24.88
C GLU A 20 -10.99 11.37 24.89
N MET A 21 -10.89 10.63 26.01
CA MET A 21 -11.44 9.26 26.13
C MET A 21 -12.95 9.20 25.84
N ASP A 22 -13.65 10.33 25.90
CA ASP A 22 -15.08 10.44 25.68
C ASP A 22 -15.46 10.47 24.17
N ASP A 23 -14.53 10.80 23.26
CA ASP A 23 -14.79 10.89 21.81
C ASP A 23 -15.08 9.53 21.14
N LEU A 24 -14.70 8.41 21.79
CA LEU A 24 -14.96 7.06 21.28
C LEU A 24 -16.37 6.54 21.58
N THR A 25 -17.13 7.23 22.45
CA THR A 25 -18.49 6.81 22.85
C THR A 25 -19.60 7.40 21.98
N VAL A 26 -19.34 8.47 21.22
CA VAL A 26 -20.33 9.13 20.34
C VAL A 26 -20.54 8.39 19.02
N ILE A 27 -19.61 7.50 18.64
CA ILE A 27 -19.61 6.86 17.31
C ILE A 27 -20.60 5.67 17.21
N PHE A 28 -21.19 5.20 18.32
CA PHE A 28 -22.02 3.99 18.32
C PHE A 28 -23.35 4.09 19.08
N SER A 29 -24.15 5.10 18.80
CA SER A 29 -25.59 5.06 19.09
C SER A 29 -26.38 5.26 17.81
N ASP A 30 -26.85 4.15 17.24
CA ASP A 30 -27.62 4.13 16.00
C ASP A 30 -29.04 4.70 16.19
N LYS A 31 -29.61 5.22 15.10
CA LYS A 31 -30.95 5.82 14.90
C LYS A 31 -31.11 7.32 15.15
N ASN A 32 -30.72 8.12 14.15
CA ASN A 32 -31.64 8.90 13.30
C ASN A 32 -30.83 9.70 12.27
N LEU A 33 -31.11 9.53 10.97
CA LEU A 33 -30.49 10.28 9.89
C LEU A 33 -30.70 11.80 10.05
N PRO A 34 -29.66 12.64 9.97
CA PRO A 34 -29.81 14.04 9.61
C PRO A 34 -29.66 14.21 8.10
N LYS A 35 -30.76 14.63 7.45
CA LYS A 35 -30.73 15.32 6.15
C LYS A 35 -30.00 16.66 6.33
N TYR A 36 -28.82 16.86 5.73
CA TYR A 36 -28.26 18.21 5.52
C TYR A 36 -27.48 18.26 4.20
N ILE A 37 -28.03 18.94 3.18
CA ILE A 37 -27.77 20.32 2.75
C ILE A 37 -26.34 20.51 2.23
N ILE A 38 -26.27 20.56 0.90
CA ILE A 38 -25.10 20.96 0.11
C ILE A 38 -24.87 22.45 0.33
N LYS A 39 -23.69 22.83 0.82
CA LYS A 39 -23.11 24.16 0.53
C LYS A 39 -22.13 23.98 -0.62
N GLU A 40 -22.53 24.45 -1.80
CA GLU A 40 -21.66 24.60 -2.95
C GLU A 40 -20.61 25.68 -2.63
N ASN A 41 -19.35 25.27 -2.50
CA ASN A 41 -18.26 26.17 -2.83
C ASN A 41 -18.01 26.04 -4.32
N LYS A 42 -18.34 27.10 -5.06
CA LYS A 42 -17.99 27.28 -6.47
C LYS A 42 -16.47 27.15 -6.61
N ILE A 43 -16.03 26.07 -7.24
CA ILE A 43 -14.76 26.02 -7.95
C ILE A 43 -15.13 25.74 -9.40
N ASN A 44 -14.64 26.59 -10.31
CA ASN A 44 -14.90 26.51 -11.73
C ASN A 44 -14.72 25.07 -12.24
N LYS A 45 -15.83 24.49 -12.72
CA LYS A 45 -15.83 23.28 -13.55
C LYS A 45 -15.15 23.62 -14.88
N ASN A 46 -13.87 23.32 -14.97
CA ASN A 46 -13.44 22.56 -16.13
C ASN A 46 -13.65 21.10 -15.74
N ASP A 47 -14.51 20.38 -16.46
CA ASP A 47 -14.88 19.00 -16.18
C ASP A 47 -13.65 18.08 -16.23
N ILE A 48 -12.96 17.91 -15.11
CA ILE A 48 -11.91 16.90 -14.98
C ILE A 48 -12.63 15.56 -14.78
N LYS A 49 -12.80 14.83 -15.87
CA LYS A 49 -13.47 13.53 -15.90
C LYS A 49 -12.49 12.42 -15.51
N ASP A 50 -12.97 11.46 -14.72
CA ASP A 50 -12.27 10.19 -14.49
C ASP A 50 -11.84 9.58 -15.82
N SER A 51 -10.64 9.02 -15.87
CA SER A 51 -10.04 8.51 -17.09
C SER A 51 -9.43 7.14 -16.89
N SER A 52 -9.50 6.30 -17.92
CA SER A 52 -8.83 5.00 -17.94
C SER A 52 -8.11 4.83 -19.26
N GLU A 53 -6.89 4.32 -19.22
CA GLU A 53 -6.06 4.07 -20.40
C GLU A 53 -5.22 2.80 -20.22
N ILE A 54 -4.87 2.14 -21.33
CA ILE A 54 -3.94 1.01 -21.32
C ILE A 54 -2.56 1.55 -21.66
N LEU A 55 -1.57 1.23 -20.83
CA LEU A 55 -0.19 1.66 -20.99
C LEU A 55 0.75 0.48 -20.90
N THR A 56 1.86 0.56 -21.62
CA THR A 56 3.06 -0.24 -21.37
C THR A 56 3.71 0.18 -20.05
N ILE A 57 4.60 -0.66 -19.50
CA ILE A 57 5.41 -0.27 -18.34
C ILE A 57 6.26 0.95 -18.63
N TYR A 58 6.83 1.05 -19.84
CA TYR A 58 7.60 2.22 -20.25
C TYR A 58 6.77 3.50 -20.14
N GLU A 59 5.58 3.52 -20.75
CA GLU A 59 4.70 4.69 -20.74
C GLU A 59 4.20 5.01 -19.33
N PHE A 60 3.84 3.99 -18.54
CA PHE A 60 3.39 4.18 -17.16
C PHE A 60 4.47 4.85 -16.29
N VAL A 61 5.70 4.35 -16.35
CA VAL A 61 6.83 4.90 -15.57
C VAL A 61 7.20 6.30 -16.06
N GLU A 62 7.14 6.55 -17.37
CA GLU A 62 7.46 7.85 -17.93
C GLU A 62 6.40 8.91 -17.61
N LYS A 63 5.11 8.55 -17.70
CA LYS A 63 3.98 9.45 -17.49
C LYS A 63 3.72 9.75 -16.02
N TYR A 64 3.77 8.72 -15.18
CA TYR A 64 3.47 8.81 -13.75
C TYR A 64 4.76 8.79 -12.96
N THR A 65 5.37 9.97 -12.81
CA THR A 65 6.52 10.20 -11.93
C THR A 65 6.07 10.88 -10.64
N ASN A 66 6.89 10.83 -9.59
CA ASN A 66 6.57 11.41 -8.28
C ASN A 66 5.24 10.89 -7.70
N ASN A 67 5.03 9.57 -7.75
CA ASN A 67 3.84 8.95 -7.16
C ASN A 67 3.91 9.01 -5.63
N TYR A 68 2.78 8.95 -4.97
CA TYR A 68 2.68 8.92 -3.51
C TYR A 68 1.98 7.64 -3.07
N ILE A 69 2.48 7.02 -2.00
CA ILE A 69 1.85 5.85 -1.38
C ILE A 69 1.15 6.30 -0.11
N PRO A 70 -0.19 6.36 -0.07
CA PRO A 70 -0.91 6.73 1.14
C PRO A 70 -0.53 5.86 2.35
N LEU A 71 -0.20 6.49 3.48
CA LEU A 71 0.38 5.81 4.64
C LEU A 71 -0.59 4.86 5.36
N PHE A 72 -1.90 4.99 5.11
CA PHE A 72 -2.92 4.08 5.62
C PHE A 72 -2.96 2.75 4.88
N GLN A 73 -2.30 2.63 3.72
CA GLN A 73 -2.25 1.38 2.97
C GLN A 73 -1.45 0.32 3.73
N ARG A 74 -1.69 -0.94 3.36
CA ARG A 74 -0.94 -2.07 3.90
C ARG A 74 0.52 -1.99 3.47
N LYS A 75 1.40 -2.53 4.31
CA LYS A 75 2.81 -2.73 3.97
C LYS A 75 2.94 -3.73 2.81
N TYR A 76 4.12 -3.79 2.21
CA TYR A 76 4.43 -4.83 1.23
C TYR A 76 4.45 -6.20 1.92
N VAL A 77 3.72 -7.17 1.37
CA VAL A 77 3.49 -8.49 1.99
C VAL A 77 3.74 -9.67 1.06
N TRP A 78 4.03 -9.42 -0.22
CA TRP A 78 4.35 -10.51 -1.15
C TRP A 78 5.65 -11.20 -0.74
N ASN A 79 5.55 -12.51 -0.52
CA ASN A 79 6.66 -13.38 -0.19
C ASN A 79 7.40 -13.86 -1.45
N GLN A 80 8.42 -14.69 -1.25
CA GLN A 80 9.24 -15.22 -2.35
C GLN A 80 8.41 -16.02 -3.37
N ASP A 81 7.43 -16.80 -2.92
CA ASP A 81 6.60 -17.61 -3.81
C ASP A 81 5.69 -16.75 -4.67
N ALA A 82 5.07 -15.71 -4.09
CA ALA A 82 4.25 -14.75 -4.83
C ALA A 82 5.07 -14.01 -5.91
N ILE A 83 6.30 -13.61 -5.57
CA ILE A 83 7.22 -12.95 -6.52
C ILE A 83 7.65 -13.91 -7.62
N LYS A 84 8.00 -15.17 -7.29
CA LYS A 84 8.36 -16.19 -8.28
C LYS A 84 7.20 -16.46 -9.22
N ALA A 85 5.99 -16.63 -8.69
CA ALA A 85 4.79 -16.85 -9.51
C ALA A 85 4.54 -15.68 -10.46
N PHE A 86 4.62 -14.45 -9.95
CA PHE A 86 4.46 -13.23 -10.75
C PHE A 86 5.53 -13.12 -11.84
N LEU A 87 6.80 -13.35 -11.51
CA LEU A 87 7.90 -13.28 -12.46
C LEU A 87 7.85 -14.41 -13.50
N ASN A 88 7.51 -15.63 -13.10
CA ASN A 88 7.39 -16.77 -14.01
C ASN A 88 6.27 -16.54 -15.03
N SER A 89 5.14 -15.96 -14.62
CA SER A 89 4.07 -15.59 -15.56
C SER A 89 4.58 -14.59 -16.63
N LEU A 90 5.34 -13.57 -16.24
CA LEU A 90 5.94 -12.63 -17.20
C LEU A 90 6.96 -13.30 -18.13
N LEU A 91 7.76 -14.22 -17.60
CA LEU A 91 8.77 -14.95 -18.37
C LEU A 91 8.12 -15.94 -19.35
N GLU A 92 7.04 -16.60 -18.95
CA GLU A 92 6.25 -17.49 -19.79
C GLU A 92 5.66 -16.73 -20.98
N ASP A 93 4.95 -15.62 -20.72
CA ASP A 93 4.43 -14.74 -21.77
C ASP A 93 5.53 -14.27 -22.73
N CYS A 94 6.70 -13.90 -22.19
CA CYS A 94 7.85 -13.49 -22.99
C CYS A 94 8.36 -14.62 -23.89
N SER A 95 8.46 -15.84 -23.35
CA SER A 95 8.90 -17.00 -24.11
C SER A 95 7.92 -17.38 -25.23
N GLU A 96 6.62 -17.18 -24.98
CA GLU A 96 5.53 -17.44 -25.91
C GLU A 96 5.25 -16.27 -26.87
N LYS A 97 5.99 -15.16 -26.74
CA LYS A 97 5.79 -13.91 -27.50
C LYS A 97 4.36 -13.36 -27.36
N LYS A 98 3.75 -13.53 -26.19
CA LYS A 98 2.46 -12.96 -25.81
C LYS A 98 2.67 -11.65 -25.06
N LYS A 99 1.66 -10.79 -25.00
CA LYS A 99 1.70 -9.61 -24.13
C LYS A 99 1.30 -10.01 -22.70
N SER A 100 2.04 -9.51 -21.72
CA SER A 100 1.67 -9.66 -20.31
C SER A 100 0.68 -8.57 -19.90
N TYR A 101 -0.30 -8.90 -19.06
CA TYR A 101 -1.26 -7.94 -18.53
C TYR A 101 -1.25 -7.90 -17.00
N LEU A 102 -0.86 -6.77 -16.41
CA LEU A 102 -0.72 -6.59 -14.96
C LEU A 102 -2.00 -6.11 -14.24
N ASN A 103 -3.13 -6.13 -14.95
CA ASN A 103 -4.41 -5.64 -14.45
C ASN A 103 -4.41 -4.11 -14.19
N ASN A 104 -5.43 -3.63 -13.48
CA ASN A 104 -5.61 -2.21 -13.19
C ASN A 104 -4.66 -1.70 -12.09
N ILE A 105 -4.14 -0.50 -12.28
CA ILE A 105 -3.52 0.35 -11.26
C ILE A 105 -4.46 1.53 -11.05
N LEU A 106 -4.98 1.67 -9.84
CA LEU A 106 -5.90 2.76 -9.50
C LEU A 106 -5.10 3.91 -8.90
N LEU A 107 -5.20 5.08 -9.53
CA LEU A 107 -4.60 6.32 -9.09
C LEU A 107 -5.69 7.31 -8.68
N THR A 108 -5.42 8.12 -7.68
CA THR A 108 -6.11 9.40 -7.49
C THR A 108 -5.16 10.55 -7.76
N LYS A 109 -5.66 11.65 -8.31
CA LYS A 109 -4.84 12.85 -8.55
C LYS A 109 -5.02 13.85 -7.42
N ASN A 110 -3.92 14.30 -6.83
CA ASN A 110 -3.93 15.33 -5.79
C ASN A 110 -2.88 16.40 -6.15
N GLY A 111 -3.32 17.52 -6.73
CA GLY A 111 -2.42 18.52 -7.32
C GLY A 111 -1.62 17.90 -8.47
N ASP A 112 -0.29 17.99 -8.41
CA ASP A 112 0.63 17.46 -9.42
C ASP A 112 1.08 16.01 -9.17
N ARG A 113 0.70 15.41 -8.04
CA ARG A 113 1.06 14.03 -7.69
C ARG A 113 -0.09 13.06 -7.88
N TYR A 114 0.29 11.80 -8.07
CA TYR A 114 -0.61 10.66 -8.18
C TYR A 114 -0.49 9.76 -6.97
N ASN A 115 -1.59 9.50 -6.28
CA ASN A 115 -1.62 8.57 -5.17
C ASN A 115 -1.99 7.18 -5.72
N ILE A 116 -1.13 6.18 -5.54
CA ILE A 116 -1.44 4.80 -5.94
C ILE A 116 -2.39 4.22 -4.90
N ILE A 117 -3.67 4.00 -5.21
CA ILE A 117 -4.71 3.52 -4.29
C ILE A 117 -4.87 2.01 -4.32
N ASP A 118 -4.74 1.40 -5.50
CA ASP A 118 -4.69 -0.05 -5.68
C ASP A 118 -3.59 -0.43 -6.69
N GLY A 119 -3.06 -1.64 -6.52
CA GLY A 119 -1.95 -2.15 -7.32
C GLY A 119 -0.56 -1.92 -6.70
N GLN A 120 -0.47 -1.26 -5.54
CA GLN A 120 0.78 -0.96 -4.82
C GLN A 120 1.76 -2.15 -4.77
N GLN A 121 1.28 -3.36 -4.48
CA GLN A 121 2.13 -4.55 -4.37
C GLN A 121 2.69 -4.95 -5.74
N ARG A 122 1.84 -5.03 -6.78
CA ARG A 122 2.25 -5.34 -8.16
C ARG A 122 3.26 -4.31 -8.65
N THR A 123 2.96 -3.04 -8.44
CA THR A 123 3.79 -1.91 -8.82
C THR A 123 5.17 -1.95 -8.15
N PHE A 124 5.24 -2.21 -6.84
CA PHE A 124 6.52 -2.30 -6.14
C PHE A 124 7.33 -3.51 -6.61
N THR A 125 6.70 -4.68 -6.78
CA THR A 125 7.37 -5.87 -7.35
C THR A 125 7.93 -5.58 -8.74
N MET A 126 7.18 -4.86 -9.58
CA MET A 126 7.66 -4.43 -10.90
C MET A 126 8.91 -3.55 -10.80
N VAL A 127 8.95 -2.60 -9.86
CA VAL A 127 10.16 -1.79 -9.60
C VAL A 127 11.36 -2.68 -9.26
N LEU A 128 11.19 -3.69 -8.39
CA LEU A 128 12.26 -4.62 -8.02
C LEU A 128 12.76 -5.45 -9.22
N ILE A 129 11.86 -5.89 -10.09
CA ILE A 129 12.21 -6.61 -11.32
C ILE A 129 12.97 -5.69 -12.28
N LEU A 130 12.46 -4.48 -12.53
CA LEU A 130 13.10 -3.49 -13.41
C LEU A 130 14.52 -3.15 -12.91
N TYR A 131 14.70 -2.99 -11.59
CA TYR A 131 16.02 -2.77 -11.01
C TYR A 131 16.97 -3.95 -11.22
N THR A 132 16.49 -5.18 -11.04
CA THR A 132 17.31 -6.39 -11.25
C THR A 132 17.72 -6.54 -12.72
N VAL A 133 16.79 -6.28 -13.65
CA VAL A 133 17.07 -6.25 -15.10
C VAL A 133 18.10 -5.16 -15.43
N PHE A 134 17.91 -3.94 -14.92
CA PHE A 134 18.85 -2.84 -15.09
C PHE A 134 20.26 -3.22 -14.62
N LYS A 135 20.40 -3.76 -13.40
CA LYS A 135 21.70 -4.19 -12.86
C LYS A 135 22.36 -5.27 -13.72
N LYS A 136 21.59 -6.24 -14.21
CA LYS A 136 22.12 -7.34 -15.04
C LYS A 136 22.55 -6.86 -16.43
N MET A 137 21.79 -5.96 -17.05
CA MET A 137 22.15 -5.30 -18.32
C MET A 137 23.41 -4.43 -18.15
N SER A 138 23.46 -3.60 -17.11
CA SER A 138 24.61 -2.73 -16.82
C SER A 138 25.88 -3.51 -16.52
N HIS A 139 25.79 -4.64 -15.80
CA HIS A 139 26.93 -5.54 -15.56
C HIS A 139 27.49 -6.12 -16.87
N LYS A 140 26.62 -6.43 -17.84
CA LYS A 140 27.01 -6.87 -19.19
C LYS A 140 27.45 -5.72 -20.11
N LYS A 141 27.53 -4.49 -19.60
CA LYS A 141 27.81 -3.26 -20.38
C LYS A 141 26.85 -3.06 -21.55
N GLN A 142 25.62 -3.57 -21.43
CA GLN A 142 24.59 -3.40 -22.46
C GLN A 142 23.95 -2.02 -22.32
N GLN A 143 23.50 -1.45 -23.45
CA GLN A 143 22.77 -0.19 -23.44
C GLN A 143 21.41 -0.40 -22.77
N VAL A 144 21.04 0.54 -21.91
CA VAL A 144 19.74 0.58 -21.22
C VAL A 144 19.00 1.86 -21.57
N SER A 145 17.67 1.80 -21.58
CA SER A 145 16.82 2.97 -21.81
C SER A 145 17.07 4.05 -20.76
N ASN A 146 16.92 5.32 -21.17
CA ASN A 146 17.02 6.47 -20.29
C ASN A 146 16.04 6.40 -19.11
N ILE A 147 14.94 5.65 -19.23
CA ILE A 147 13.99 5.46 -18.13
C ILE A 147 14.63 4.78 -16.92
N PHE A 148 15.53 3.81 -17.13
CA PHE A 148 16.26 3.16 -16.03
C PHE A 148 17.25 4.09 -15.35
N LYS A 149 17.93 4.94 -16.13
CA LYS A 149 18.82 5.96 -15.56
C LYS A 149 18.03 6.95 -14.71
N LYS A 150 16.88 7.42 -15.21
CA LYS A 150 15.97 8.29 -14.44
C LYS A 150 15.52 7.62 -13.13
N LEU A 151 15.14 6.34 -13.19
CA LEU A 151 14.66 5.59 -12.02
C LEU A 151 15.75 5.26 -10.99
N PHE A 152 16.93 4.83 -11.43
CA PHE A 152 17.91 4.14 -10.58
C PHE A 152 19.28 4.82 -10.53
N GLU A 153 19.51 5.90 -11.27
CA GLU A 153 20.78 6.65 -11.26
C GLU A 153 20.61 8.13 -10.90
N SER A 154 19.38 8.60 -10.65
CA SER A 154 19.13 9.94 -10.12
C SER A 154 19.83 10.13 -8.78
N ARG A 155 20.50 11.27 -8.56
CA ARG A 155 21.30 11.53 -7.34
C ARG A 155 20.81 12.73 -6.52
N ASN A 156 21.03 12.64 -5.22
CA ASN A 156 20.98 13.75 -4.27
C ASN A 156 22.22 14.64 -4.39
N CYS A 157 22.18 15.80 -3.72
CA CYS A 157 23.33 16.72 -3.63
C CYS A 157 24.58 16.07 -3.01
N ASP A 158 24.41 15.09 -2.12
CA ASP A 158 25.50 14.33 -1.50
C ASP A 158 26.04 13.18 -2.37
N GLY A 159 25.52 13.03 -3.59
CA GLY A 159 25.89 11.98 -4.54
C GLY A 159 25.21 10.64 -4.33
N SER A 160 24.42 10.45 -3.27
CA SER A 160 23.62 9.23 -3.06
C SER A 160 22.52 9.11 -4.12
N ILE A 161 22.25 7.89 -4.58
CA ILE A 161 21.14 7.59 -5.47
C ILE A 161 19.82 7.81 -4.73
N LYS A 162 18.89 8.55 -5.35
CA LYS A 162 17.55 8.83 -4.83
C LYS A 162 16.50 8.12 -5.66
N PHE A 163 15.56 7.43 -5.01
CA PHE A 163 14.45 6.81 -5.71
C PHE A 163 13.32 7.81 -5.98
N ASN A 164 13.45 8.62 -7.04
CA ASN A 164 12.55 9.73 -7.36
C ASN A 164 11.16 9.33 -7.90
N TRP A 165 10.89 8.03 -8.06
CA TRP A 165 9.61 7.58 -8.58
C TRP A 165 8.48 7.66 -7.55
N ILE A 166 8.85 7.66 -6.25
CA ILE A 166 7.95 7.77 -5.12
C ILE A 166 8.35 9.02 -4.31
N GLU A 167 7.39 9.89 -4.00
CA GLU A 167 7.61 11.14 -3.26
C GLU A 167 7.94 10.84 -1.80
N ASN A 168 7.18 9.95 -1.17
CA ASN A 168 7.25 9.65 0.26
C ASN A 168 8.05 8.38 0.58
N VAL A 169 9.12 8.11 -0.18
CA VAL A 169 10.00 6.92 -0.02
C VAL A 169 10.39 6.70 1.43
N ARG A 170 10.85 7.75 2.10
CA ARG A 170 11.36 7.70 3.48
C ARG A 170 10.30 7.40 4.53
N GLU A 171 9.01 7.47 4.16
CA GLU A 171 7.88 7.26 5.06
C GLU A 171 7.31 5.84 4.98
N VAL A 172 7.67 5.08 3.95
CA VAL A 172 7.14 3.74 3.69
C VAL A 172 8.29 2.74 3.73
N SER A 173 8.32 1.92 4.79
CA SER A 173 9.49 1.11 5.17
C SER A 173 10.15 0.33 4.03
N ASN A 174 9.37 -0.35 3.19
CA ASN A 174 9.92 -1.16 2.09
C ASN A 174 10.55 -0.31 0.99
N TYR A 175 10.02 0.90 0.75
CA TYR A 175 10.60 1.84 -0.20
C TYR A 175 11.87 2.48 0.38
N THR A 176 11.88 2.80 1.68
CA THR A 176 13.10 3.22 2.38
C THR A 176 14.20 2.17 2.28
N ASP A 177 13.86 0.90 2.56
CA ASP A 177 14.79 -0.23 2.46
C ASP A 177 15.34 -0.39 1.04
N PHE A 178 14.49 -0.21 0.03
CA PHE A 178 14.91 -0.22 -1.37
C PHE A 178 15.86 0.94 -1.70
N GLU A 179 15.57 2.18 -1.29
CA GLU A 179 16.47 3.33 -1.50
C GLU A 179 17.82 3.14 -0.80
N ILE A 180 17.85 2.52 0.38
CA ILE A 180 19.10 2.12 1.05
C ILE A 180 19.88 1.13 0.17
N ILE A 181 19.21 0.10 -0.38
CA ILE A 181 19.84 -0.91 -1.24
C ILE A 181 20.40 -0.32 -2.54
N LEU A 182 19.76 0.70 -3.12
CA LEU A 182 20.28 1.41 -4.29
C LEU A 182 21.68 1.98 -4.03
N ASN A 183 21.95 2.41 -2.79
CA ASN A 183 23.21 3.03 -2.39
C ASN A 183 24.21 2.04 -1.80
N LYS A 184 23.73 1.10 -0.98
CA LYS A 184 24.56 0.13 -0.27
C LYS A 184 23.80 -1.18 -0.08
N TRP A 185 24.34 -2.24 -0.68
CA TRP A 185 23.81 -3.58 -0.49
C TRP A 185 23.84 -4.00 0.99
N ASN A 186 22.77 -4.67 1.43
CA ASN A 186 22.65 -5.25 2.76
C ASN A 186 22.01 -6.64 2.66
N SER A 187 22.77 -7.70 2.91
CA SER A 187 22.29 -9.09 2.80
C SER A 187 21.15 -9.42 3.75
N ASP A 188 21.08 -8.76 4.91
CA ASP A 188 20.13 -9.09 5.97
C ASP A 188 18.77 -8.40 5.78
N ASN A 189 18.62 -7.60 4.72
CA ASN A 189 17.39 -6.89 4.40
C ASN A 189 16.40 -7.79 3.63
N SER A 190 15.11 -7.69 3.96
CA SER A 190 14.04 -8.45 3.29
C SER A 190 14.00 -8.19 1.79
N ILE A 191 14.16 -6.93 1.35
CA ILE A 191 14.16 -6.53 -0.06
C ILE A 191 15.35 -7.14 -0.80
N SER A 192 16.52 -7.23 -0.18
CA SER A 192 17.69 -7.90 -0.76
C SER A 192 17.40 -9.37 -1.07
N ASN A 193 16.73 -10.08 -0.16
CA ASN A 193 16.32 -11.46 -0.41
C ASN A 193 15.34 -11.57 -1.60
N LEU A 194 14.42 -10.63 -1.76
CA LEU A 194 13.51 -10.62 -2.91
C LEU A 194 14.27 -10.35 -4.22
N LEU A 195 15.24 -9.44 -4.22
CA LEU A 195 16.10 -9.17 -5.37
C LEU A 195 16.93 -10.40 -5.76
N LEU A 196 17.44 -11.15 -4.78
CA LEU A 196 18.15 -12.40 -5.02
C LEU A 196 17.24 -13.47 -5.65
N VAL A 197 16.00 -13.58 -5.18
CA VAL A 197 15.00 -14.49 -5.78
C VAL A 197 14.70 -14.12 -7.23
N ILE A 198 14.48 -12.83 -7.51
CA ILE A 198 14.28 -12.35 -8.88
C ILE A 198 15.50 -12.69 -9.74
N LEU A 199 16.71 -12.44 -9.24
CA LEU A 199 17.96 -12.71 -9.95
C LEU A 199 18.14 -14.20 -10.25
N SER A 200 17.89 -15.09 -9.27
CA SER A 200 17.99 -16.54 -9.48
C SER A 200 16.99 -17.02 -10.52
N THR A 201 15.73 -16.58 -10.43
CA THR A 201 14.70 -16.96 -11.40
C THR A 201 15.02 -16.46 -12.81
N LEU A 202 15.60 -15.25 -12.95
CA LEU A 202 16.10 -14.74 -14.23
C LEU A 202 17.36 -15.46 -14.75
N ASN A 203 18.12 -16.15 -13.89
CA ASN A 203 19.27 -16.94 -14.30
C ASN A 203 18.84 -18.34 -14.77
N ASP A 204 17.81 -18.91 -14.14
CA ASP A 204 17.30 -20.24 -14.45
C ASP A 204 16.39 -20.25 -15.68
N SER A 205 15.90 -19.08 -16.11
CA SER A 205 15.06 -18.94 -17.30
C SER A 205 15.83 -19.12 -18.61
N LYS A 206 15.17 -19.73 -19.60
CA LYS A 206 15.65 -19.79 -20.99
C LYS A 206 15.55 -18.43 -21.70
N VAL A 207 14.74 -17.51 -21.19
CA VAL A 207 14.57 -16.17 -21.75
C VAL A 207 15.81 -15.34 -21.42
N THR A 208 16.44 -14.76 -22.43
CA THR A 208 17.59 -13.88 -22.21
C THR A 208 17.14 -12.57 -21.56
N VAL A 209 18.02 -11.95 -20.78
CA VAL A 209 17.71 -10.67 -20.12
C VAL A 209 17.39 -9.56 -21.11
N GLU A 210 17.98 -9.58 -22.31
CA GLU A 210 17.67 -8.58 -23.34
C GLU A 210 16.26 -8.77 -23.90
N GLN A 211 15.84 -10.02 -24.15
CA GLN A 211 14.46 -10.33 -24.54
C GLN A 211 13.49 -9.91 -23.44
N PHE A 212 13.78 -10.27 -22.19
CA PHE A 212 12.93 -9.92 -21.06
C PHE A 212 12.89 -8.41 -20.80
N TYR A 213 14.00 -7.70 -21.01
CA TYR A 213 14.07 -6.25 -20.93
C TYR A 213 13.15 -5.55 -21.93
N LYS A 214 13.12 -6.02 -23.19
CA LYS A 214 12.20 -5.47 -24.21
C LYS A 214 10.76 -5.80 -23.85
N HIS A 215 10.51 -7.06 -23.47
CA HIS A 215 9.18 -7.53 -23.08
C HIS A 215 8.61 -6.75 -21.90
N ILE A 216 9.40 -6.58 -20.83
CA ILE A 216 8.91 -5.93 -19.61
C ILE A 216 8.60 -4.44 -19.84
N LEU A 217 9.35 -3.76 -20.71
CA LEU A 217 9.11 -2.35 -20.98
C LEU A 217 7.98 -2.11 -21.99
N PHE A 218 7.87 -2.94 -23.03
CA PHE A 218 7.06 -2.62 -24.21
C PHE A 218 5.92 -3.62 -24.47
N ASP A 219 6.04 -4.87 -24.02
CA ASP A 219 5.03 -5.92 -24.23
C ASP A 219 4.27 -6.30 -22.94
N THR A 220 4.66 -5.72 -21.81
CA THR A 220 3.90 -5.78 -20.55
C THR A 220 3.03 -4.53 -20.44
N ILE A 221 1.73 -4.74 -20.39
CA ILE A 221 0.71 -3.69 -20.35
C ILE A 221 -0.08 -3.72 -19.04
N LEU A 222 -0.65 -2.58 -18.67
CA LEU A 222 -1.53 -2.40 -17.53
C LEU A 222 -2.64 -1.42 -17.88
N THR A 223 -3.76 -1.52 -17.18
CA THR A 223 -4.79 -0.47 -17.23
C THR A 223 -4.48 0.53 -16.13
N THR A 224 -4.41 1.81 -16.45
CA THR A 224 -4.31 2.88 -15.44
C THR A 224 -5.64 3.60 -15.37
N THR A 225 -6.24 3.63 -14.19
CA THR A 225 -7.48 4.38 -13.94
C THR A 225 -7.16 5.53 -13.00
N ILE A 226 -7.46 6.76 -13.42
CA ILE A 226 -7.32 7.97 -12.61
C ILE A 226 -8.70 8.41 -12.17
N LEU A 227 -8.88 8.51 -10.86
CA LEU A 227 -10.06 9.09 -10.25
C LEU A 227 -9.76 10.48 -9.71
N TYR A 228 -10.65 11.43 -9.99
CA TYR A 228 -10.53 12.81 -9.51
C TYR A 228 -11.54 13.08 -8.40
N ASN A 229 -11.16 13.92 -7.45
CA ASN A 229 -12.02 14.38 -6.35
C ASN A 229 -12.65 13.21 -5.55
N LYS A 230 -11.88 12.16 -5.26
CA LYS A 230 -12.29 11.02 -4.44
C LYS A 230 -11.46 10.94 -3.16
N ASP A 231 -12.07 10.36 -2.12
CA ASP A 231 -11.41 10.11 -0.84
C ASP A 231 -10.60 8.80 -0.92
N ASP A 232 -9.27 8.91 -0.86
CA ASP A 232 -8.34 7.80 -1.03
C ASP A 232 -8.57 6.65 -0.02
N ASP A 233 -8.87 6.97 1.23
CA ASP A 233 -9.08 6.02 2.32
C ASP A 233 -10.34 5.18 2.13
N LYS A 234 -11.44 5.82 1.68
CA LYS A 234 -12.70 5.15 1.35
C LYS A 234 -12.56 4.26 0.13
N LEU A 235 -11.88 4.74 -0.91
CA LEU A 235 -11.60 3.94 -2.11
C LEU A 235 -10.79 2.69 -1.75
N PHE A 236 -9.71 2.85 -0.98
CA PHE A 236 -8.88 1.74 -0.52
C PHE A 236 -9.69 0.74 0.32
N ALA A 237 -10.48 1.21 1.28
CA ALA A 237 -11.31 0.33 2.10
C ALA A 237 -12.29 -0.47 1.24
N ASN A 238 -13.02 0.19 0.34
CA ASN A 238 -14.02 -0.46 -0.52
C ASN A 238 -13.42 -1.52 -1.44
N LEU A 239 -12.24 -1.28 -2.03
CA LEU A 239 -11.59 -2.23 -2.93
C LEU A 239 -11.12 -3.49 -2.21
N ASN A 240 -10.58 -3.33 -0.99
CA ASN A 240 -10.06 -4.46 -0.21
C ASN A 240 -11.16 -5.21 0.57
N THR A 241 -12.38 -4.68 0.65
CA THR A 241 -13.54 -5.45 1.15
C THR A 241 -13.81 -6.67 0.28
N LEU A 242 -13.44 -6.64 -1.02
CA LEU A 242 -13.68 -7.72 -1.98
C LEU A 242 -12.44 -8.54 -2.34
N GLN A 243 -11.21 -8.04 -2.11
CA GLN A 243 -9.96 -8.72 -2.46
C GLN A 243 -9.00 -8.76 -1.27
N VAL A 244 -8.57 -9.97 -0.88
CA VAL A 244 -7.71 -10.29 0.28
C VAL A 244 -8.10 -9.52 1.54
N PRO A 245 -8.83 -10.13 2.50
CA PRO A 245 -9.36 -9.40 3.64
C PRO A 245 -8.26 -8.63 4.36
N LEU A 246 -8.49 -7.34 4.56
CA LEU A 246 -7.61 -6.50 5.37
C LEU A 246 -7.40 -7.20 6.71
N ASN A 247 -6.14 -7.31 7.14
CA ASN A 247 -5.90 -7.81 8.48
C ASN A 247 -6.43 -6.78 9.49
N ALA A 248 -6.70 -7.23 10.72
CA ALA A 248 -7.32 -6.37 11.72
C ALA A 248 -6.48 -5.10 12.04
N LEU A 249 -5.16 -5.14 11.87
CA LEU A 249 -4.29 -3.98 12.06
C LEU A 249 -4.42 -2.97 10.91
N ASP A 250 -4.55 -3.44 9.67
CA ASP A 250 -4.78 -2.59 8.50
C ASP A 250 -6.15 -1.88 8.60
N LEU A 251 -7.18 -2.57 9.10
CA LEU A 251 -8.49 -1.97 9.38
C LEU A 251 -8.40 -0.87 10.44
N VAL A 252 -7.69 -1.12 11.55
CA VAL A 252 -7.48 -0.11 12.60
C VAL A 252 -6.64 1.05 12.08
N ARG A 253 -5.59 0.79 11.28
CA ARG A 253 -4.76 1.84 10.68
C ARG A 253 -5.60 2.75 9.76
N ASN A 254 -6.40 2.16 8.88
CA ASN A 254 -7.30 2.90 8.01
C ASN A 254 -8.32 3.72 8.83
N TYR A 255 -8.94 3.11 9.84
CA TYR A 255 -9.90 3.78 10.71
C TYR A 255 -9.30 4.98 11.47
N VAL A 256 -8.09 4.84 12.03
CA VAL A 256 -7.37 5.94 12.70
C VAL A 256 -7.12 7.09 11.72
N TYR A 257 -6.74 6.80 10.47
CA TYR A 257 -6.55 7.82 9.44
C TYR A 257 -7.86 8.55 9.12
N THR A 258 -8.93 7.80 8.88
CA THR A 258 -10.27 8.36 8.58
C THR A 258 -10.76 9.27 9.71
N LEU A 259 -10.61 8.85 10.97
CA LEU A 259 -10.96 9.70 12.13
C LEU A 259 -10.10 10.97 12.18
N SER A 260 -8.81 10.84 11.90
CA SER A 260 -7.89 11.98 11.91
C SER A 260 -8.24 13.02 10.84
N ILE A 261 -8.76 12.61 9.67
CA ILE A 261 -9.20 13.54 8.62
C ILE A 261 -10.57 14.15 8.92
N LYS A 262 -11.47 13.41 9.56
CA LYS A 262 -12.83 13.91 9.87
C LYS A 262 -12.86 14.95 10.98
N ASN A 263 -11.79 15.11 11.76
CA ASN A 263 -11.69 16.15 12.78
C ASN A 263 -11.53 17.53 12.11
N PRO A 264 -12.46 18.49 12.33
CA PRO A 264 -12.43 19.81 11.67
C PRO A 264 -11.16 20.64 11.96
N LYS A 265 -10.41 20.31 13.01
CA LYS A 265 -9.16 20.99 13.40
C LYS A 265 -7.89 20.32 12.85
N SER A 266 -8.03 19.21 12.13
CA SER A 266 -6.93 18.36 11.70
C SER A 266 -6.63 18.51 10.21
N SER A 267 -5.35 18.71 9.88
CA SER A 267 -4.86 18.72 8.50
C SER A 267 -4.46 17.31 8.05
N THR A 268 -4.35 17.08 6.74
CA THR A 268 -3.77 15.83 6.18
C THR A 268 -2.39 15.52 6.75
N GLU A 269 -1.62 16.55 7.09
CA GLU A 269 -0.31 16.42 7.74
C GLU A 269 -0.42 15.88 9.18
N GLN A 270 -1.43 16.31 9.94
CA GLN A 270 -1.72 15.76 11.26
C GLN A 270 -2.19 14.30 11.17
N ALA A 271 -3.03 13.96 10.18
CA ALA A 271 -3.43 12.58 9.91
C ALA A 271 -2.24 11.68 9.51
N ASN A 272 -1.30 12.19 8.70
CA ASN A 272 -0.07 11.47 8.37
C ASN A 272 0.83 11.29 9.60
N LYS A 273 0.97 12.32 10.46
CA LYS A 273 1.72 12.22 11.72
C LYS A 273 1.11 11.18 12.66
N ALA A 274 -0.22 11.17 12.75
CA ALA A 274 -0.99 10.17 13.46
C ALA A 274 -0.66 8.75 12.97
N ILE A 275 -0.69 8.50 11.66
CA ILE A 275 -0.36 7.18 11.11
C ILE A 275 1.12 6.82 11.28
N LYS A 276 2.04 7.78 11.18
CA LYS A 276 3.47 7.56 11.50
C LYS A 276 3.64 7.13 12.96
N ASN A 277 2.92 7.76 13.89
CA ASN A 277 2.93 7.35 15.31
C ASN A 277 2.34 5.96 15.51
N PHE A 278 1.21 5.64 14.86
CA PHE A 278 0.61 4.32 14.90
C PHE A 278 1.58 3.23 14.41
N ASN A 279 2.20 3.43 13.24
CA ASN A 279 3.13 2.48 12.63
C ASN A 279 4.41 2.32 13.45
N SER A 280 4.91 3.38 14.08
CA SER A 280 6.16 3.35 14.84
C SER A 280 6.01 2.79 16.26
N LYS A 281 4.87 3.03 16.92
CA LYS A 281 4.65 2.67 18.33
C LYS A 281 3.68 1.52 18.51
N ILE A 282 2.50 1.58 17.89
CA ILE A 282 1.40 0.66 18.17
C ILE A 282 1.59 -0.65 17.41
N GLU A 283 1.89 -0.59 16.11
CA GLU A 283 2.08 -1.79 15.29
C GLU A 283 3.18 -2.70 15.86
N LYS A 284 4.32 -2.14 16.27
CA LYS A 284 5.44 -2.90 16.86
C LYS A 284 5.06 -3.72 18.09
N MET A 285 4.04 -3.31 18.84
CA MET A 285 3.60 -4.02 20.05
C MET A 285 2.88 -5.33 19.73
N PHE A 286 2.43 -5.47 18.48
CA PHE A 286 1.73 -6.63 17.97
C PHE A 286 2.56 -7.41 16.95
N LEU A 287 3.83 -7.06 16.74
CA LEU A 287 4.73 -7.88 15.94
C LEU A 287 5.34 -9.00 16.80
N LYS A 288 5.43 -10.20 16.23
CA LYS A 288 6.25 -11.31 16.69
C LYS A 288 7.73 -10.98 16.40
N LYS A 289 8.65 -11.77 16.99
CA LYS A 289 10.10 -11.60 16.78
C LYS A 289 10.54 -11.72 15.31
N ASN A 290 9.79 -12.46 14.49
CA ASN A 290 10.02 -12.62 13.05
C ASN A 290 9.40 -11.49 12.21
N GLY A 291 8.83 -10.45 12.83
CA GLY A 291 8.21 -9.32 12.13
C GLY A 291 6.80 -9.56 11.63
N GLU A 292 6.23 -10.76 11.81
CA GLU A 292 4.81 -11.03 11.51
C GLU A 292 3.90 -10.47 12.59
N ILE A 293 2.66 -10.14 12.22
CA ILE A 293 1.65 -9.74 13.22
C ILE A 293 1.24 -10.95 14.07
N ASP A 294 1.30 -10.79 15.39
CA ASP A 294 0.69 -11.67 16.37
C ASP A 294 -0.82 -11.43 16.39
N VAL A 295 -1.50 -12.07 15.44
CA VAL A 295 -2.94 -11.95 15.21
C VAL A 295 -3.73 -12.30 16.48
N ILE A 296 -3.27 -13.26 17.28
CA ILE A 296 -3.94 -13.66 18.52
C ILE A 296 -3.82 -12.54 19.56
N LYS A 297 -2.61 -12.01 19.77
CA LYS A 297 -2.37 -10.91 20.71
C LYS A 297 -3.12 -9.64 20.30
N PHE A 298 -3.19 -9.34 19.01
CA PHE A 298 -3.95 -8.21 18.48
C PHE A 298 -5.45 -8.43 18.64
N ARG A 299 -5.97 -9.59 18.24
CA ARG A 299 -7.39 -9.95 18.39
C ARG A 299 -7.82 -9.88 19.86
N LEU A 300 -7.02 -10.43 20.76
CA LEU A 300 -7.28 -10.33 22.20
C LEU A 300 -7.25 -8.88 22.70
N PHE A 301 -6.37 -8.03 22.16
CA PHE A 301 -6.36 -6.61 22.49
C PHE A 301 -7.63 -5.92 22.00
N THR A 302 -8.04 -6.14 20.75
CA THR A 302 -9.26 -5.55 20.19
C THR A 302 -10.52 -6.08 20.87
N GLU A 303 -10.63 -7.37 21.14
CA GLU A 303 -11.74 -7.99 21.85
C GLU A 303 -11.85 -7.45 23.29
N ASN A 304 -10.72 -7.32 24.00
CA ASN A 304 -10.71 -6.72 25.34
C ASN A 304 -11.07 -5.24 25.30
N LEU A 305 -10.58 -4.49 24.30
CA LEU A 305 -10.90 -3.08 24.12
C LEU A 305 -12.41 -2.90 23.86
N VAL A 306 -12.98 -3.68 22.94
CA VAL A 306 -14.42 -3.68 22.62
C VAL A 306 -15.27 -4.06 23.84
N THR A 307 -14.91 -5.14 24.54
CA THR A 307 -15.62 -5.61 25.73
C THR A 307 -15.58 -4.59 26.87
N LYS A 308 -14.44 -3.90 27.06
CA LYS A 308 -14.25 -2.93 28.14
C LYS A 308 -14.81 -1.54 27.85
N LEU A 309 -14.79 -1.11 26.59
CA LEU A 309 -15.39 0.16 26.15
C LEU A 309 -16.92 0.08 26.07
N ASN A 310 -17.54 -1.05 26.44
CA ASN A 310 -18.98 -1.28 26.32
C ASN A 310 -19.51 -0.98 24.90
N LEU A 311 -18.64 -1.16 23.88
CA LEU A 311 -19.04 -1.02 22.49
C LEU A 311 -20.05 -2.12 22.20
N LYS A 312 -21.31 -1.71 22.05
CA LYS A 312 -22.47 -2.58 21.92
C LYS A 312 -22.52 -3.20 20.51
N MET A 313 -21.48 -3.92 20.13
CA MET A 313 -21.44 -4.76 18.93
C MET A 313 -20.76 -6.07 19.31
N LEU A 314 -21.54 -7.16 19.30
CA LEU A 314 -21.22 -8.57 19.65
C LEU A 314 -21.88 -9.12 20.93
N LYS A 315 -23.13 -8.73 21.23
CA LYS A 315 -24.06 -9.61 21.99
C LYS A 315 -25.02 -10.42 21.12
N SER A 316 -24.94 -10.35 19.80
CA SER A 316 -25.76 -11.15 18.87
C SER A 316 -25.05 -12.35 18.23
N TYR A 317 -23.78 -12.62 18.54
CA TYR A 317 -23.03 -13.75 17.98
C TYR A 317 -22.68 -14.81 19.03
N LYS A 318 -23.66 -15.18 19.86
CA LYS A 318 -23.65 -16.48 20.51
C LYS A 318 -25.00 -17.14 20.27
N SER A 319 -24.90 -18.39 19.81
CA SER A 319 -25.94 -19.35 19.42
C SER A 319 -26.75 -18.98 18.17
N THR A 320 -26.26 -19.41 17.00
CA THR A 320 -26.93 -20.43 16.16
C THR A 320 -26.11 -20.71 14.89
N ASN A 321 -25.59 -21.94 14.83
CA ASN A 321 -25.30 -22.82 13.69
C ASN A 321 -24.67 -22.29 12.39
N GLU A 322 -23.63 -23.02 11.98
CA GLU A 322 -22.82 -22.93 10.76
C GLU A 322 -23.57 -23.19 9.42
N VAL A 323 -24.80 -22.69 9.20
CA VAL A 323 -25.56 -23.00 7.95
C VAL A 323 -26.25 -21.82 7.23
N GLU A 324 -26.40 -20.62 7.78
CA GLU A 324 -27.15 -19.53 7.11
C GLU A 324 -26.30 -18.44 6.43
N VAL A 325 -25.48 -18.85 5.44
CA VAL A 325 -24.70 -17.94 4.58
C VAL A 325 -25.48 -17.49 3.31
N ALA A 326 -26.73 -17.88 3.06
CA ALA A 326 -27.27 -17.84 1.68
C ALA A 326 -28.54 -17.02 1.36
N LYS A 327 -29.07 -16.11 2.20
CA LYS A 327 -30.43 -15.55 1.93
C LYS A 327 -30.73 -14.06 2.10
N SER A 328 -29.77 -13.14 2.30
CA SER A 328 -30.13 -11.73 2.59
C SER A 328 -29.46 -10.65 1.74
N PHE A 329 -29.07 -10.93 0.50
CA PHE A 329 -28.65 -9.89 -0.46
C PHE A 329 -29.54 -9.84 -1.71
N HIS A 330 -30.44 -8.85 -1.75
CA HIS A 330 -30.89 -8.17 -2.97
C HIS A 330 -30.72 -6.67 -2.75
#